data_AF-B0R1T3-F1
#
_entry.id   AF-B0R1T3-F1
#
_cell.length_a   1.000
_cell.length_b   1.000
_cell.length_c   1.000
_cell.angle_alpha   90.00
_cell.angle_beta   90.00
_cell.angle_gamma   90.00
#
_symmetry.space_group_name_H-M   'P 1'
#
loop_
_entity.id
_entity.type
_entity.pdbx_description
1 polymer ?
#
loop_
_entity_poly.entity_id
_entity_poly.type
_entity_poly.pdbx_seq_one_letter_code
_entity_poly.pdbx_strand_id
1 'polypeptide(L)'
;MNRAVSVSNMEKLARSFEALKNHQQSSTSADDTSTKDAKKKDVTLTKKDYIANLTVIAEGISTANFRSLGEFPKFLGIAMEIFLTSCNDSESDIRLKADECLNKVIKTCMESSL
;
A
#
# COMPACT_ATOMS: atom_id res chain seq x y z
N MET A 1 6.80 -26.99 -6.27
CA MET A 1 6.31 -26.24 -5.09
C MET A 1 6.28 -24.70 -5.26
N ASN A 2 7.20 -24.05 -6.01
CA ASN A 2 7.40 -22.58 -5.91
C ASN A 2 6.39 -21.68 -6.65
N ARG A 3 5.61 -22.20 -7.60
CA ARG A 3 4.72 -21.39 -8.44
C ARG A 3 3.43 -20.96 -7.72
N ALA A 4 2.85 -21.83 -6.89
CA ALA A 4 1.62 -21.53 -6.14
C ALA A 4 1.83 -20.48 -5.04
N VAL A 5 2.97 -20.53 -4.35
CA VAL A 5 3.35 -19.54 -3.32
C VAL A 5 3.53 -18.15 -3.94
N SER A 6 4.11 -18.08 -5.14
CA SER A 6 4.33 -16.81 -5.84
C SER A 6 3.02 -16.14 -6.28
N VAL A 7 2.01 -16.92 -6.71
CA VAL A 7 0.69 -16.39 -7.09
C VAL A 7 -0.07 -15.88 -5.86
N SER A 8 -0.07 -16.64 -4.77
CA SER A 8 -0.72 -16.24 -3.51
C SER A 8 -0.15 -14.93 -2.94
N ASN A 9 1.18 -14.75 -3.02
CA ASN A 9 1.83 -13.51 -2.59
C ASN A 9 1.44 -12.30 -3.45
N MET A 10 1.27 -12.50 -4.76
CA MET A 10 0.89 -11.44 -5.69
C MET A 10 -0.59 -11.05 -5.53
N GLU A 11 -1.48 -12.01 -5.28
CA GLU A 11 -2.88 -11.74 -4.93
C GLU A 11 -3.00 -10.97 -3.61
N LYS A 12 -2.20 -11.34 -2.60
CA LYS A 12 -2.16 -10.64 -1.32
C LYS A 12 -1.71 -9.19 -1.50
N LEU A 13 -0.67 -8.96 -2.31
CA LEU A 13 -0.17 -7.63 -2.64
C LEU A 13 -1.23 -6.78 -3.34
N ALA A 14 -1.92 -7.34 -4.35
CA ALA A 14 -2.98 -6.64 -5.07
C ALA A 14 -4.14 -6.22 -4.14
N ARG A 15 -4.57 -7.12 -3.25
CA ARG A 15 -5.61 -6.81 -2.25
C ARG A 15 -5.19 -5.70 -1.30
N SER A 16 -3.92 -5.67 -0.87
CA SER A 16 -3.41 -4.61 0.00
C SER A 16 -3.38 -3.25 -0.69
N PHE A 17 -3.02 -3.20 -1.98
CA PHE A 17 -3.10 -1.97 -2.78
C PHE A 17 -4.53 -1.43 -2.85
N GLU A 18 -5.50 -2.28 -3.18
CA GLU A 18 -6.92 -1.87 -3.26
C GLU A 18 -7.45 -1.40 -1.90
N ALA A 19 -7.12 -2.12 -0.83
CA ALA A 19 -7.60 -1.81 0.52
C ALA A 19 -7.14 -0.41 0.97
N LEU A 20 -5.84 -0.10 0.83
CA LEU A 20 -5.31 1.20 1.25
C LEU A 20 -5.72 2.34 0.33
N LYS A 21 -5.77 2.11 -0.99
CA LYS A 21 -6.23 3.14 -1.94
C LYS A 21 -7.67 3.55 -1.68
N ASN A 22 -8.56 2.58 -1.44
CA ASN A 22 -9.97 2.88 -1.12
C ASN A 22 -10.10 3.68 0.19
N HIS A 23 -9.26 3.41 1.19
CA HIS A 23 -9.26 4.13 2.46
C HIS A 23 -8.70 5.56 2.35
N GLN A 24 -7.65 5.76 1.56
CA GLN A 24 -7.08 7.10 1.34
C GLN A 24 -7.98 7.97 0.46
N GLN A 25 -8.71 7.37 -0.48
CA GLN A 25 -9.61 8.12 -1.36
C GLN A 25 -10.85 8.62 -0.61
N SER A 26 -11.31 7.90 0.41
CA SER A 26 -12.40 8.36 1.28
C SER A 26 -11.95 9.48 2.24
N SER A 27 -10.69 9.50 2.68
CA SER A 27 -10.18 10.56 3.55
C SER A 27 -9.86 11.88 2.83
N THR A 28 -9.59 11.83 1.52
CA THR A 28 -9.23 13.02 0.72
C THR A 28 -10.45 13.75 0.12
N SER A 29 -11.65 13.15 0.16
CA SER A 29 -12.87 13.71 -0.45
C SER A 29 -13.72 14.58 0.50
N ALA A 30 -13.13 15.12 1.57
CA ALA A 30 -13.84 15.91 2.58
C ALA A 30 -13.82 17.43 2.32
N ASP A 31 -13.94 17.84 1.06
CA ASP A 31 -14.42 19.19 0.73
C ASP A 31 -15.52 19.12 -0.33
N ASP A 32 -16.60 19.84 -0.04
CA ASP A 32 -17.83 20.05 -0.81
C ASP A 32 -19.00 19.03 -0.74
N THR A 33 -20.16 19.56 -1.05
CA THR A 33 -21.42 19.50 -0.30
C THR A 33 -22.41 18.46 -0.83
N SER A 34 -23.07 17.77 0.10
CA SER A 34 -24.44 17.20 0.01
C SER A 34 -24.78 15.99 -0.88
N THR A 35 -25.49 15.06 -0.23
CA THR A 35 -26.55 14.14 -0.70
C THR A 35 -26.22 12.80 -1.39
N LYS A 36 -26.60 11.76 -0.64
CA LYS A 36 -27.42 10.58 -1.02
C LYS A 36 -26.74 9.31 -1.55
N ASP A 37 -26.97 8.26 -0.76
CA ASP A 37 -27.32 6.89 -1.18
C ASP A 37 -26.28 6.08 -1.95
N ALA A 38 -25.29 5.56 -1.23
CA ALA A 38 -24.74 4.24 -1.55
C ALA A 38 -24.39 3.49 -0.28
N LYS A 39 -25.27 2.56 0.09
CA LYS A 39 -25.05 1.49 1.05
C LYS A 39 -23.94 0.54 0.57
N LYS A 40 -22.68 1.00 0.53
CA LYS A 40 -21.52 0.12 0.63
C LYS A 40 -21.19 0.04 2.10
N LYS A 41 -21.12 -1.16 2.66
CA LYS A 41 -20.54 -1.39 3.99
C LYS A 41 -19.16 -0.73 3.95
N ASP A 42 -19.04 0.43 4.58
CA ASP A 42 -17.78 1.11 4.81
C ASP A 42 -17.01 0.16 5.73
N VAL A 43 -16.21 -0.73 5.14
CA VAL A 43 -15.24 -1.51 5.89
C VAL A 43 -14.11 -0.53 6.13
N THR A 44 -14.31 0.31 7.14
CA THR A 44 -13.26 1.19 7.64
C THR A 44 -12.15 0.25 8.13
N LEU A 45 -11.01 0.27 7.44
CA LEU A 45 -9.86 -0.53 7.85
C LEU A 45 -9.49 -0.16 9.28
N THR A 46 -9.32 -1.17 10.13
CA THR A 46 -8.80 -0.92 11.48
C THR A 46 -7.35 -0.44 11.36
N LYS A 47 -6.88 0.34 12.33
CA LYS A 47 -5.46 0.79 12.38
C LYS A 47 -4.48 -0.38 12.22
N LYS A 48 -4.77 -1.50 12.89
CA LYS A 48 -3.95 -2.71 12.81
C LYS A 48 -3.91 -3.28 11.40
N ASP A 49 -5.06 -3.37 10.72
CA ASP A 49 -5.13 -3.86 9.36
C ASP A 49 -4.47 -2.90 8.37
N TYR A 50 -4.60 -1.59 8.58
CA TYR A 50 -3.93 -0.58 7.77
C TYR A 50 -2.40 -0.74 7.82
N ILE A 51 -1.85 -0.81 9.03
CA ILE A 51 -0.41 -1.07 9.29
C ILE A 51 0.04 -2.40 8.67
N ALA A 52 -0.78 -3.46 8.79
CA ALA A 52 -0.48 -4.74 8.18
C ALA A 52 -0.42 -4.66 6.64
N ASN A 53 -1.33 -3.92 6.02
CA ASN A 53 -1.34 -3.71 4.57
C ASN A 53 -0.13 -2.87 4.10
N LEU A 54 0.30 -1.83 4.84
CA LEU A 54 1.55 -1.10 4.54
C LEU A 54 2.76 -2.04 4.50
N THR A 55 2.82 -2.97 5.47
CA THR A 55 3.89 -3.96 5.58
C THR A 55 3.88 -4.93 4.40
N VAL A 56 2.71 -5.45 4.02
CA VAL A 56 2.55 -6.36 2.87
C VAL A 56 3.00 -5.68 1.58
N ILE A 57 2.64 -4.41 1.36
CA ILE A 57 3.06 -3.67 0.17
C ILE A 57 4.58 -3.53 0.15
N ALA A 58 5.19 -3.10 1.27
CA ALA A 58 6.64 -2.92 1.34
C ALA A 58 7.41 -4.23 1.07
N GLU A 59 6.96 -5.36 1.63
CA GLU A 59 7.55 -6.67 1.39
C GLU A 59 7.37 -7.14 -0.06
N GLY A 60 6.18 -6.97 -0.62
CA GLY A 60 5.88 -7.34 -2.00
C GLY A 60 6.74 -6.56 -3.00
N ILE A 61 6.79 -5.23 -2.86
CA ILE A 61 7.59 -4.34 -3.71
C ILE A 61 9.09 -4.61 -3.57
N SER A 62 9.56 -5.00 -2.37
CA SER A 62 10.98 -5.30 -2.14
C SER A 62 11.43 -6.64 -2.76
N THR A 63 10.49 -7.51 -3.12
CA THR A 63 10.80 -8.86 -3.62
C THR A 63 11.46 -8.82 -5.00
N ALA A 64 12.66 -9.37 -5.14
CA ALA A 64 13.45 -9.32 -6.38
C ALA A 64 12.69 -9.80 -7.63
N ASN A 65 11.94 -10.90 -7.54
CA ASN A 65 11.14 -11.41 -8.65
C ASN A 65 10.01 -10.47 -9.09
N PHE A 66 9.47 -9.66 -8.18
CA PHE A 66 8.45 -8.67 -8.52
C PHE A 66 9.09 -7.46 -9.20
N ARG A 67 10.29 -7.08 -8.77
CA ARG A 67 11.06 -5.96 -9.33
C ARG A 67 11.57 -6.20 -10.75
N SER A 68 11.71 -7.45 -11.16
CA SER A 68 12.07 -7.82 -12.54
C SER A 68 10.89 -7.79 -13.52
N LEU A 69 9.66 -7.52 -13.04
CA LEU A 69 8.49 -7.38 -13.91
C LEU A 69 8.52 -6.03 -14.63
N GLY A 70 8.13 -5.99 -15.91
CA GLY A 70 8.07 -4.75 -16.69
C GLY A 70 7.08 -3.71 -16.12
N GLU A 71 6.03 -4.17 -15.44
CA GLU A 71 5.05 -3.30 -14.78
C GLU A 71 5.53 -2.77 -13.42
N PHE A 72 6.71 -3.19 -12.94
CA PHE A 72 7.22 -2.79 -11.62
C PHE A 72 7.21 -1.27 -11.39
N PRO A 73 7.66 -0.40 -12.32
CA PRO A 73 7.65 1.05 -12.09
C PRO A 73 6.26 1.61 -11.78
N LYS A 74 5.21 1.05 -12.39
CA LYS A 74 3.82 1.44 -12.13
C LYS A 74 3.40 1.08 -10.71
N PHE A 75 3.68 -0.16 -10.28
CA PHE A 75 3.35 -0.60 -8.92
C PHE A 75 4.19 0.12 -7.85
N LEU A 76 5.45 0.42 -8.16
CA LEU A 76 6.31 1.24 -7.31
C LEU A 76 5.72 2.64 -7.12
N GLY A 77 5.28 3.29 -8.20
CA GLY A 77 4.63 4.60 -8.13
C GLY A 77 3.41 4.60 -7.21
N ILE A 78 2.54 3.60 -7.35
CA ILE A 78 1.35 3.44 -6.48
C ILE A 78 1.77 3.22 -5.02
N ALA A 79 2.79 2.39 -4.77
CA ALA A 79 3.27 2.15 -3.41
C ALA A 79 3.83 3.43 -2.78
N MET A 80 4.58 4.22 -3.53
CA MET A 80 5.13 5.50 -3.08
C MET A 80 4.02 6.48 -2.71
N GLU A 81 3.00 6.61 -3.54
CA GLU A 81 1.83 7.47 -3.25
C GLU A 81 1.13 7.05 -1.95
N ILE A 82 0.91 5.75 -1.77
CA ILE A 82 0.30 5.20 -0.54
C ILE A 82 1.16 5.50 0.69
N PHE A 83 2.47 5.27 0.63
CA PHE A 83 3.37 5.51 1.75
C PHE A 83 3.44 6.99 2.10
N LEU A 84 3.62 7.87 1.11
CA LEU A 84 3.71 9.32 1.33
C LEU A 84 2.41 9.88 1.91
N THR A 85 1.25 9.44 1.41
CA THR A 85 -0.05 9.81 1.97
C THR A 85 -0.18 9.33 3.42
N SER A 86 0.27 8.09 3.70
CA SER A 86 0.24 7.53 5.07
C SER A 86 1.23 8.21 6.02
N CYS A 87 2.30 8.81 5.52
CA CYS A 87 3.20 9.64 6.33
C CYS A 87 2.52 10.93 6.85
N ASN A 88 1.39 11.33 6.25
CA ASN A 88 0.58 12.47 6.68
C ASN A 88 -0.71 12.06 7.43
N ASP A 89 -0.82 10.79 7.83
CA ASP A 89 -1.99 10.28 8.56
C ASP A 89 -2.13 10.92 9.96
N SER A 90 -3.35 11.05 10.48
CA SER A 90 -3.59 11.55 11.85
C SER A 90 -3.03 10.65 12.94
N GLU A 91 -2.98 9.33 12.71
CA GLU A 91 -2.49 8.34 13.66
C GLU A 91 -0.95 8.24 13.62
N SER A 92 -0.29 8.47 14.75
CA SER A 92 1.18 8.42 14.84
C SER A 92 1.76 7.06 14.48
N ASP A 93 1.08 5.96 14.85
CA ASP A 93 1.55 4.61 14.57
C ASP A 93 1.54 4.31 13.06
N ILE A 94 0.56 4.87 12.34
CA ILE A 94 0.48 4.77 10.88
C ILE A 94 1.62 5.56 10.24
N ARG A 95 1.86 6.80 10.68
CA ARG A 95 2.98 7.62 10.19
C ARG A 95 4.32 6.93 10.41
N LEU A 96 4.55 6.41 11.62
CA LEU A 96 5.79 5.70 11.96
C LEU A 96 5.96 4.47 11.05
N LYS A 97 4.92 3.66 10.87
CA LYS A 97 5.00 2.47 10.01
C LYS A 97 5.23 2.83 8.55
N ALA A 98 4.56 3.87 8.06
CA ALA A 98 4.72 4.34 6.69
C ALA A 98 6.17 4.77 6.40
N ASP A 99 6.80 5.49 7.33
CA ASP A 99 8.21 5.90 7.22
C ASP A 99 9.16 4.69 7.19
N GLU A 100 8.96 3.70 8.07
CA GLU A 100 9.75 2.45 8.05
C GLU A 100 9.62 1.71 6.71
N CYS A 101 8.39 1.59 6.20
CA CYS A 101 8.09 0.93 4.93
C CYS A 101 8.71 1.66 3.74
N LEU A 102 8.60 2.99 3.71
CA LEU A 102 9.18 3.84 2.68
C LEU A 102 10.71 3.71 2.66
N ASN A 103 11.34 3.84 3.82
CA ASN A 103 12.79 3.72 3.99
C ASN A 103 13.31 2.34 3.56
N LYS A 104 12.58 1.27 3.88
CA LYS A 104 12.91 -0.09 3.43
C LYS A 104 12.89 -0.20 1.91
N VAL A 105 11.82 0.25 1.26
CA VAL A 105 11.68 0.13 -0.19
C VAL A 105 12.74 0.95 -0.93
N ILE A 106 13.03 2.18 -0.47
CA ILE A 106 14.09 3.02 -1.05
C ILE A 106 15.44 2.29 -0.99
N LYS A 107 15.83 1.77 0.19
CA LYS A 107 17.08 1.03 0.36
C LYS A 107 17.18 -0.16 -0.59
N THR A 108 16.12 -0.99 -0.65
CA THR A 108 16.10 -2.16 -1.54
C THR A 108 16.19 -1.77 -3.02
N CYS A 109 15.56 -0.67 -3.43
CA CYS A 109 15.64 -0.20 -4.82
C CYS A 109 17.05 0.33 -5.16
N MET A 110 17.69 1.03 -4.23
CA MET A 110 19.06 1.52 -4.40
C MET A 110 20.07 0.37 -4.48
N GLU A 111 19.97 -0.62 -3.61
CA GLU A 111 20.85 -1.82 -3.59
C GLU A 111 20.77 -2.64 -4.88
N SER A 112 19.66 -2.56 -5.61
CA SER A 112 19.49 -3.31 -6.86
C SER A 112 19.77 -2.51 -8.12
N SER A 113 20.02 -1.20 -7.96
CA SER A 113 20.42 -0.30 -9.05
C SER A 113 21.94 -0.10 -9.08
N LEU A 114 22.65 -0.65 -8.09
CA LEU A 114 24.11 -0.78 -7.99
C LEU A 114 24.54 -2.20 -8.39
#